data_AF-A0A2E7CLJ3-F1
#
_entry.id   AF-A0A2E7CLJ3-F1
#
_cell.length_a   1.000
_cell.length_b   1.000
_cell.length_c   1.000
_cell.angle_alpha   90.00
_cell.angle_beta   90.00
_cell.angle_gamma   90.00
#
_symmetry.space_group_name_H-M   'P 1'
#
loop_
_entity.id
_entity.type
_entity.pdbx_description
1 polymer ?
#
loop_
_entity_poly.entity_id
_entity_poly.type
_entity_poly.pdbx_seq_one_letter_code
_entity_poly.pdbx_strand_id
1 'polypeptide(L)'
;MGFINDCFPEEKNPVERSREMTERHIKNGSIFLWKNSNGEIVSMASKNRESKHAATISLVYTPKELRGHGYASRIVAKLSQKLLDDGKAKCNLFTDLSNSTSNSIYQKIGYAFIGESMHVHFRS
;
A
#
# COMPACT_ATOMS: atom_id res chain seq x y z
N MET A 1 6.10 6.45 15.49
CA MET A 1 5.02 6.70 14.50
C MET A 1 5.07 5.59 13.46
N GLY A 2 3.92 5.15 12.93
CA GLY A 2 3.83 4.02 12.01
C GLY A 2 2.46 3.95 11.33
N PHE A 3 2.30 3.08 10.34
CA PHE A 3 1.13 3.06 9.45
C PHE A 3 -0.22 3.01 10.18
N ILE A 4 -0.38 2.13 11.17
CA ILE A 4 -1.66 2.03 11.90
C ILE A 4 -1.99 3.35 12.60
N ASN A 5 -1.03 3.95 13.31
CA ASN A 5 -1.26 5.24 13.98
C ASN A 5 -1.57 6.38 13.01
N ASP A 6 -0.92 6.40 11.84
CA ASP A 6 -1.08 7.50 10.88
C ASP A 6 -2.34 7.36 10.01
N CYS A 7 -2.76 6.13 9.71
CA CYS A 7 -3.87 5.86 8.78
C CYS A 7 -5.16 5.43 9.49
N PHE A 8 -5.07 4.96 10.74
CA PHE A 8 -6.20 4.52 11.56
C PHE A 8 -6.09 5.12 12.96
N PRO A 9 -6.21 6.45 13.10
CA PRO A 9 -6.03 7.12 14.40
C PRO A 9 -7.07 6.69 15.45
N GLU A 10 -8.23 6.20 15.01
CA GLU A 10 -9.31 5.68 15.86
C GLU A 10 -9.09 4.23 16.33
N GLU A 11 -7.98 3.59 15.94
CA GLU A 11 -7.68 2.22 16.37
C GLU A 11 -7.42 2.17 17.89
N LYS A 12 -8.17 1.31 18.59
CA LYS A 12 -8.10 1.16 20.05
C LYS A 12 -6.86 0.41 20.51
N ASN A 13 -6.36 -0.55 19.73
CA ASN A 13 -5.13 -1.27 20.04
C ASN A 13 -4.16 -1.29 18.84
N PRO A 14 -3.49 -0.16 18.55
CA PRO A 14 -2.70 -0.02 17.33
C PRO A 14 -1.45 -0.90 17.33
N VAL A 15 -0.88 -1.20 18.51
CA VAL A 15 0.31 -2.05 18.64
C VAL A 15 -0.04 -3.50 18.33
N GLU A 16 -1.10 -4.03 18.96
CA GLU A 16 -1.56 -5.40 18.70
C GLU A 16 -1.96 -5.58 17.23
N ARG A 17 -2.77 -4.66 16.69
CA ARG A 17 -3.17 -4.69 15.28
C ARG A 17 -1.98 -4.63 14.33
N SER A 18 -0.97 -3.81 14.64
CA SER A 18 0.27 -3.75 13.85
C SER A 18 1.04 -5.07 13.91
N ARG A 19 1.14 -5.70 15.08
CA ARG A 19 1.82 -6.99 15.26
C ARG A 19 1.15 -8.08 14.44
N GLU A 20 -0.16 -8.28 14.60
CA GLU A 20 -0.92 -9.29 13.87
C GLU A 20 -0.84 -9.11 12.35
N MET A 21 -0.98 -7.86 11.89
CA MET A 21 -0.85 -7.54 10.48
C MET A 21 0.55 -7.87 9.95
N THR A 22 1.60 -7.51 10.71
CA THR A 22 3.00 -7.75 10.34
C THR A 22 3.31 -9.24 10.26
N GLU A 23 2.92 -10.02 11.29
CA GLU A 23 3.13 -11.47 11.32
C GLU A 23 2.49 -12.17 10.13
N ARG A 24 1.23 -11.81 9.82
CA ARG A 24 0.53 -12.33 8.64
C ARG A 24 1.26 -12.01 7.35
N HIS A 25 1.74 -10.77 7.19
CA HIS A 25 2.41 -10.39 5.96
C HIS A 25 3.78 -11.02 5.78
N ILE A 26 4.54 -11.19 6.86
CA ILE A 26 5.83 -11.89 6.87
C ILE A 26 5.61 -13.36 6.48
N LYS A 27 4.67 -14.04 7.14
CA LYS A 27 4.34 -15.44 6.84
C LYS A 27 3.97 -15.65 5.38
N ASN A 28 3.27 -14.70 4.78
CA ASN A 28 2.82 -14.77 3.39
C ASN A 28 3.82 -14.18 2.38
N GLY A 29 5.00 -13.70 2.82
CA GLY A 29 5.98 -13.06 1.92
C GLY A 29 5.41 -11.88 1.13
N SER A 30 4.53 -11.10 1.76
CA SER A 30 3.63 -10.18 1.06
C SER A 30 3.86 -8.71 1.38
N ILE A 31 4.78 -8.38 2.30
CA ILE A 31 5.22 -7.01 2.59
C ILE A 31 6.56 -6.73 1.91
N PHE A 32 6.68 -5.56 1.30
CA PHE A 32 7.85 -5.09 0.61
C PHE A 32 8.29 -3.76 1.21
N LEU A 33 9.59 -3.60 1.38
CA LEU A 33 10.21 -2.42 1.98
C LEU A 33 11.12 -1.76 0.94
N TRP A 34 11.05 -0.42 0.83
CA TRP A 34 11.99 0.37 0.06
C TRP A 34 13.09 0.88 0.98
N LYS A 35 14.33 0.51 0.65
CA LYS A 35 15.53 0.98 1.33
C LYS A 35 16.19 2.07 0.49
N ASN A 36 16.54 3.20 1.10
CA ASN A 36 17.27 4.27 0.41
C ASN A 36 18.78 3.93 0.30
N SER A 37 19.56 4.82 -0.30
CA SER A 37 21.02 4.66 -0.45
C SER A 37 21.78 4.58 0.87
N ASN A 38 21.22 5.14 1.94
CA ASN A 38 21.82 5.15 3.29
C ASN A 38 21.47 3.89 4.09
N GLY A 39 20.69 2.97 3.51
CA GLY A 39 20.28 1.74 4.18
C GLY A 39 19.01 1.86 5.02
N GLU A 40 18.35 3.02 5.03
CA GLU A 40 17.17 3.31 5.82
C GLU A 40 15.90 2.83 5.13
N ILE A 41 14.94 2.30 5.90
CA ILE A 41 13.61 1.93 5.37
C ILE A 41 12.76 3.19 5.28
N VAL A 42 12.44 3.61 4.06
CA VAL A 42 11.78 4.89 3.79
C VAL A 42 10.36 4.74 3.26
N SER A 43 9.99 3.54 2.80
CA SER A 43 8.62 3.28 2.36
C SER A 43 8.29 1.79 2.43
N MET A 44 7.01 1.47 2.49
CA MET A 44 6.51 0.10 2.39
C MET A 44 5.25 0.02 1.53
N ALA A 45 5.01 -1.16 0.99
CA ALA A 45 3.79 -1.55 0.28
C ALA A 45 3.60 -3.06 0.42
N SER A 46 2.38 -3.54 0.26
CA SER A 46 2.08 -4.96 0.30
C SER A 46 1.35 -5.43 -0.95
N LYS A 47 1.56 -6.69 -1.27
CA LYS A 47 0.77 -7.45 -2.23
C LYS A 47 -0.37 -8.14 -1.48
N ASN A 48 -1.60 -7.99 -1.94
CA ASN A 48 -2.78 -8.55 -1.29
C ASN A 48 -3.81 -9.03 -2.34
N ARG A 49 -4.82 -9.77 -1.88
CA ARG A 49 -5.99 -10.24 -2.68
C ARG A 49 -5.58 -10.76 -4.07
N GLU A 50 -4.68 -11.72 -4.08
CA GLU A 50 -4.18 -12.29 -5.33
C GLU A 50 -5.20 -13.22 -5.97
N SER A 51 -5.30 -13.12 -7.29
CA SER A 51 -5.92 -14.13 -8.15
C SER A 51 -4.90 -14.61 -9.18
N LYS A 52 -5.31 -15.51 -10.06
CA LYS A 52 -4.52 -15.93 -11.22
C LYS A 52 -4.13 -14.73 -12.11
N HIS A 53 -4.98 -13.72 -12.22
CA HIS A 53 -4.81 -12.63 -13.20
C HIS A 53 -4.43 -11.28 -12.58
N ALA A 54 -4.69 -11.08 -11.29
CA ALA A 54 -4.49 -9.77 -10.67
C ALA A 54 -3.96 -9.85 -9.24
N ALA A 55 -3.39 -8.75 -8.79
CA ALA A 55 -3.01 -8.52 -7.39
C ALA A 55 -3.38 -7.08 -6.99
N THR A 56 -3.74 -6.90 -5.73
CA THR A 56 -4.02 -5.59 -5.13
C THR A 56 -2.78 -5.08 -4.41
N ILE A 57 -2.32 -3.87 -4.75
CA ILE A 57 -1.34 -3.13 -3.95
C ILE A 57 -2.08 -2.50 -2.77
N SER A 58 -1.57 -2.72 -1.56
CA SER A 58 -2.10 -2.13 -0.32
C SER A 58 -0.98 -1.70 0.62
N LEU A 59 -1.32 -1.17 1.80
CA LEU A 59 -0.38 -0.75 2.84
C LEU A 59 0.75 0.17 2.33
N VAL A 60 0.44 1.03 1.38
CA VAL A 60 1.41 2.02 0.88
C VAL A 60 1.65 3.05 1.97
N TYR A 61 2.88 3.14 2.46
CA TYR A 61 3.24 4.05 3.52
C TYR A 61 4.61 4.66 3.29
N THR A 62 4.70 5.97 3.50
CA THR A 62 5.94 6.74 3.61
C THR A 62 5.83 7.55 4.90
N PRO A 63 6.77 7.42 5.86
CA PRO A 63 6.81 8.24 7.06
C PRO A 63 6.67 9.73 6.71
N LYS A 64 5.95 10.48 7.55
CA LYS A 64 5.53 11.88 7.25
C LYS A 64 6.72 12.77 6.88
N GLU A 65 7.80 12.64 7.64
CA GLU A 65 9.08 13.33 7.51
C GLU A 65 9.84 12.98 6.22
N LEU A 66 9.50 11.86 5.57
CA LEU A 66 10.14 11.40 4.32
C LEU A 66 9.27 11.60 3.08
N ARG A 67 8.07 12.19 3.22
CA ARG A 67 7.18 12.48 2.07
C ARG A 67 7.79 13.54 1.15
N GLY A 68 7.27 13.65 -0.07
CA GLY A 68 7.77 14.59 -1.09
C GLY A 68 8.98 14.11 -1.89
N HIS A 69 9.61 13.00 -1.51
CA HIS A 69 10.80 12.45 -2.18
C HIS A 69 10.50 11.37 -3.24
N GLY A 70 9.21 11.13 -3.54
CA GLY A 70 8.77 10.16 -4.55
C GLY A 70 8.87 8.68 -4.12
N TYR A 71 9.10 8.39 -2.84
CA TYR A 71 9.25 7.00 -2.36
C TYR A 71 8.00 6.13 -2.57
N ALA A 72 6.80 6.68 -2.32
CA ALA A 72 5.54 6.00 -2.59
C ALA A 72 5.41 5.61 -4.07
N SER A 73 5.74 6.53 -5.00
CA SER A 73 5.72 6.25 -6.43
C SER A 73 6.68 5.12 -6.79
N ARG A 74 7.91 5.16 -6.26
CA ARG A 74 8.96 4.16 -6.55
C ARG A 74 8.58 2.77 -6.08
N ILE A 75 8.14 2.64 -4.83
CA ILE A 75 7.82 1.32 -4.28
C ILE A 75 6.60 0.71 -4.97
N VAL A 76 5.57 1.51 -5.26
CA VAL A 76 4.36 1.03 -5.94
C VAL A 76 4.71 0.62 -7.37
N ALA A 77 5.41 1.47 -8.13
CA ALA A 77 5.80 1.13 -9.49
C ALA A 77 6.65 -0.15 -9.54
N LYS A 78 7.65 -0.28 -8.64
CA LYS A 78 8.54 -1.45 -8.62
C LYS A 78 7.82 -2.72 -8.20
N LEU A 79 6.94 -2.63 -7.21
CA LEU A 79 6.13 -3.79 -6.79
C LEU A 79 5.18 -4.19 -7.92
N SER A 80 4.47 -3.24 -8.55
CA SER A 80 3.58 -3.55 -9.67
C SER A 80 4.31 -4.19 -10.83
N GLN A 81 5.49 -3.68 -11.20
CA GLN A 81 6.31 -4.32 -12.25
C GLN A 81 6.67 -5.75 -11.87
N LYS A 82 7.15 -5.97 -10.64
CA LYS A 82 7.47 -7.33 -10.16
C LYS A 82 6.27 -8.28 -10.30
N LEU A 83 5.06 -7.83 -9.98
CA LEU A 83 3.87 -8.67 -10.07
C LEU A 83 3.49 -9.01 -11.51
N LEU A 84 3.67 -8.06 -12.42
CA LEU A 84 3.49 -8.31 -13.85
C LEU A 84 4.54 -9.30 -14.36
N ASP A 85 5.80 -9.15 -13.96
CA ASP A 85 6.89 -10.07 -14.30
C ASP A 85 6.65 -11.48 -13.73
N ASP A 86 6.03 -11.56 -12.54
CA ASP A 86 5.60 -12.82 -11.90
C ASP A 86 4.32 -13.41 -12.56
N GLY A 87 3.86 -12.85 -13.68
CA GLY A 87 2.79 -13.39 -14.52
C GLY A 87 1.38 -12.86 -14.24
N LYS A 88 1.23 -11.83 -13.40
CA LYS A 88 -0.07 -11.13 -13.29
C LYS A 88 -0.35 -10.34 -14.56
N ALA A 89 -1.62 -10.30 -14.97
CA ALA A 89 -2.05 -9.48 -16.09
C ALA A 89 -2.27 -8.01 -15.70
N LYS A 90 -2.58 -7.75 -14.42
CA LYS A 90 -2.84 -6.39 -13.92
C LYS A 90 -2.61 -6.25 -12.41
N CYS A 91 -2.32 -5.02 -12.00
CA CYS A 91 -2.34 -4.61 -10.60
C CYS A 91 -3.48 -3.61 -10.38
N ASN A 92 -4.12 -3.66 -9.21
CA ASN A 92 -5.11 -2.67 -8.79
C ASN A 92 -4.77 -2.14 -7.39
N LEU A 93 -5.39 -1.03 -7.00
CA LEU A 93 -5.30 -0.49 -5.65
C LEU A 93 -6.59 0.27 -5.33
N PHE A 94 -6.83 0.46 -4.05
CA PHE A 94 -7.88 1.32 -3.55
C PHE A 94 -7.24 2.50 -2.83
N THR A 95 -7.78 3.68 -3.03
CA THR A 95 -7.34 4.88 -2.36
C THR A 95 -8.53 5.80 -2.11
N ASP A 96 -8.37 6.69 -1.14
CA ASP A 96 -9.39 7.68 -0.81
C ASP A 96 -9.52 8.68 -1.98
N LEU A 97 -10.74 8.86 -2.49
CA LEU A 97 -11.02 9.80 -3.58
C LEU A 97 -10.66 11.25 -3.18
N SER A 98 -10.75 11.59 -1.90
CA SER A 98 -10.36 12.91 -1.39
C SER A 98 -8.85 13.14 -1.33
N ASN A 99 -8.04 12.07 -1.41
CA ASN A 99 -6.58 12.15 -1.33
C ASN A 99 -5.95 12.43 -2.71
N SER A 100 -6.06 13.68 -3.16
CA SER A 100 -5.56 14.15 -4.47
C SER A 100 -4.08 13.84 -4.71
N THR A 101 -3.25 13.85 -3.65
CA THR A 101 -1.82 13.53 -3.74
C THR A 101 -1.59 12.08 -4.14
N SER A 102 -2.26 11.15 -3.46
CA SER A 102 -2.13 9.71 -3.76
C SER A 102 -2.68 9.41 -5.15
N ASN A 103 -3.85 9.96 -5.48
CA ASN A 103 -4.48 9.83 -6.79
C ASN A 103 -3.53 10.29 -7.92
N SER A 104 -2.91 11.46 -7.78
CA SER A 104 -1.95 11.98 -8.76
C SER A 104 -0.74 11.06 -8.92
N ILE A 105 -0.19 10.54 -7.82
CA ILE A 105 0.95 9.62 -7.85
C ILE A 105 0.62 8.35 -8.63
N TYR A 106 -0.52 7.72 -8.36
CA TYR A 106 -0.90 6.47 -9.02
C TYR A 106 -1.12 6.66 -10.53
N GLN A 107 -1.78 7.75 -10.93
CA GLN A 107 -1.98 8.07 -12.35
C GLN A 107 -0.65 8.30 -13.06
N LYS A 108 0.29 9.03 -12.45
CA LYS A 108 1.63 9.29 -13.00
C LYS A 108 2.46 8.02 -13.23
N ILE A 109 2.17 6.94 -12.50
CA ILE A 109 2.86 5.65 -12.65
C ILE A 109 2.03 4.61 -13.43
N GLY A 110 1.01 5.06 -14.17
CA GLY A 110 0.29 4.24 -15.15
C GLY A 110 -1.01 3.59 -14.66
N TYR A 111 -1.47 3.89 -13.44
CA TYR A 111 -2.81 3.46 -13.01
C TYR A 111 -3.89 4.32 -13.65
N ALA A 112 -4.96 3.67 -14.10
CA ALA A 112 -6.18 4.35 -14.54
C ALA A 112 -7.27 4.23 -13.47
N PHE A 113 -8.07 5.28 -13.34
CA PHE A 113 -9.30 5.21 -12.54
C PHE A 113 -10.32 4.31 -13.24
N ILE A 114 -10.86 3.32 -12.52
CA ILE A 114 -11.80 2.33 -13.07
C ILE A 114 -13.17 2.34 -12.38
N GLY A 115 -13.30 3.05 -11.25
CA GLY A 115 -14.54 3.10 -10.48
C GLY A 115 -14.32 3.42 -9.01
N GLU A 116 -15.42 3.56 -8.30
CA GLU A 116 -15.48 3.90 -6.89
C GLU A 116 -15.92 2.68 -6.07
N SER A 117 -15.51 2.63 -4.81
CA SER A 117 -16.00 1.64 -3.85
C SER A 117 -16.39 2.32 -2.55
N MET A 118 -17.52 1.91 -1.97
CA MET A 118 -17.98 2.40 -0.68
C MET A 118 -17.97 1.26 0.34
N HIS A 119 -17.48 1.54 1.55
CA HIS A 119 -17.57 0.62 2.67
C HIS A 119 -18.82 0.95 3.48
N VAL A 120 -19.76 0.01 3.55
CA VAL A 120 -21.03 0.17 4.28
C VAL A 120 -20.99 -0.67 5.55
N HIS A 121 -21.19 -0.02 6.69
CA HIS A 121 -21.34 -0.70 7.98
C HIS A 121 -22.82 -0.78 8.35
N PHE A 122 -23.36 -1.99 8.37
CA PHE A 122 -24.71 -2.24 8.86
C PHE A 122 -24.69 -2.28 10.39
N ARG A 123 -25.64 -1.59 11.02
CA ARG A 123 -25.88 -1.72 12.45
C ARG A 123 -26.86 -2.88 12.65
N SER A 124 -26.43 -3.90 13.38
CA SER A 124 -27.30 -4.91 13.99
C SER A 124 -27.77 -4.44 15.35
#